data_AF-A0A2S9QAM0-F1
#
_entry.id   AF-A0A2S9QAM0-F1
#
_cell.length_a   1.000
_cell.length_b   1.000
_cell.length_c   1.000
_cell.angle_alpha   90.00
_cell.angle_beta   90.00
_cell.angle_gamma   90.00
#
_symmetry.space_group_name_H-M   'P 1'
#
loop_
_entity.id
_entity.type
_entity.pdbx_description
1 polymer ?
#
loop_
_entity_poly.entity_id
_entity_poly.type
_entity_poly.pdbx_seq_one_letter_code
_entity_poly.pdbx_strand_id
1 'polypeptide(L)'
;MKFKREPTKPIRPLIMCGGSGIRLWPASRSERPRQFPPLFGALSTFQETLRRVAEPGLFGRPVIVTTKDHRFRVADQLEALGIEADVLMEPQTRDSGPAILAGVRHNREAS
;
A
#
# COMPACT_ATOMS: atom_id res chain seq x y z
N MET A 1 12.97 -11.56 34.94
CA MET A 1 13.04 -10.12 34.65
C MET A 1 12.16 -9.85 33.42
N LYS A 2 10.97 -9.26 33.58
CA LYS A 2 10.06 -8.94 32.46
C LYS A 2 10.30 -7.49 32.04
N PHE A 3 10.86 -7.26 30.86
CA PHE A 3 10.91 -5.93 30.28
C PHE A 3 9.49 -5.51 29.91
N LYS A 4 8.92 -4.55 30.65
CA LYS A 4 7.70 -3.85 30.24
C LYS A 4 8.10 -2.95 29.06
N ARG A 5 7.71 -3.32 27.83
CA ARG A 5 7.80 -2.41 26.69
C ARG A 5 6.84 -1.25 26.95
N GLU A 6 7.33 -0.03 26.88
CA GLU A 6 6.47 1.15 26.78
C GLU A 6 5.56 1.02 25.55
N PRO A 7 4.32 1.53 25.59
CA PRO A 7 3.46 1.53 24.43
C PRO A 7 4.07 2.42 23.34
N THR A 8 4.73 1.80 22.37
CA THR A 8 5.29 2.47 21.21
C THR A 8 4.15 2.89 20.29
N LYS A 9 4.19 4.13 19.78
CA LYS A 9 3.25 4.61 18.74
C LYS A 9 3.21 3.58 17.60
N PRO A 10 2.02 3.17 17.11
CA PRO A 10 1.92 2.13 16.08
C PRO A 10 2.62 2.57 14.80
N ILE A 11 3.26 1.62 14.11
CA ILE A 11 3.96 1.86 12.84
C ILE A 11 2.92 2.17 11.78
N ARG A 12 3.03 3.31 11.08
CA ARG A 12 2.14 3.64 9.94
C ARG A 12 2.76 3.13 8.64
N PRO A 13 2.20 2.08 8.01
CA PRO A 13 2.76 1.55 6.77
C PRO A 13 2.59 2.54 5.61
N LEU A 14 3.60 2.63 4.74
CA LEU A 14 3.51 3.32 3.46
C LEU A 14 3.66 2.29 2.34
N ILE A 15 2.61 2.10 1.55
CA ILE A 15 2.58 1.13 0.44
C ILE A 15 2.55 1.90 -0.88
N MET A 16 3.55 1.69 -1.73
CA MET A 16 3.67 2.36 -3.03
C MET A 16 3.14 1.47 -4.16
N CYS A 17 2.14 1.96 -4.89
CA CYS A 17 1.40 1.23 -5.92
C CYS A 17 1.44 1.96 -7.28
N GLY A 18 2.65 2.33 -7.75
CA GLY A 18 2.85 3.06 -9.01
C GLY A 18 3.61 2.30 -10.11
N GLY A 19 4.14 1.10 -9.84
CA GLY A 19 4.96 0.35 -10.80
C GLY A 19 4.15 -0.25 -11.94
N SER A 20 4.61 -0.08 -13.19
CA SER A 20 4.00 -0.67 -14.40
C SER A 20 4.22 -2.18 -14.52
N GLY A 21 5.21 -2.72 -13.80
CA GLY A 21 5.52 -4.14 -13.78
C GLY A 21 5.78 -4.69 -15.19
N ILE A 22 6.75 -4.19 -15.93
CA ILE A 22 7.00 -4.69 -17.31
C ILE A 22 7.77 -6.03 -17.36
N ARG A 23 8.46 -6.43 -16.28
CA ARG A 23 9.48 -7.52 -16.27
C ARG A 23 9.00 -8.97 -16.39
N LEU A 24 7.70 -9.20 -16.33
CA LEU A 24 7.10 -10.51 -16.06
C LEU A 24 5.92 -10.69 -17.09
N TRP A 25 6.08 -10.04 -18.24
CA TRP A 25 5.23 -10.11 -19.43
C TRP A 25 5.17 -11.59 -19.87
N PRO A 26 4.03 -12.12 -20.36
CA PRO A 26 2.80 -11.41 -20.73
C PRO A 26 1.82 -11.17 -19.57
N ALA A 27 2.11 -11.65 -18.37
CA ALA A 27 1.18 -11.59 -17.23
C ALA A 27 0.89 -10.16 -16.72
N SER A 28 1.71 -9.16 -17.09
CA SER A 28 1.38 -7.74 -16.90
C SER A 28 1.31 -7.04 -18.22
N ARG A 29 0.33 -6.15 -18.31
CA ARG A 29 0.12 -5.17 -19.36
C ARG A 29 0.11 -3.80 -18.69
N SER A 30 0.32 -2.73 -19.44
CA SER A 30 0.21 -1.35 -18.91
C SER A 30 -1.15 -1.13 -18.21
N GLU A 31 -2.20 -1.73 -18.78
CA GLU A 31 -3.55 -1.68 -18.25
C GLU A 31 -3.80 -2.63 -17.07
N ARG A 32 -2.90 -3.59 -16.79
CA ARG A 32 -3.02 -4.58 -15.71
C ARG A 32 -1.69 -4.71 -14.98
N PRO A 33 -1.38 -3.76 -14.08
CA PRO A 33 -0.17 -3.78 -13.25
C PRO A 33 -0.13 -5.04 -12.40
N ARG A 34 1.06 -5.56 -12.19
CA ARG A 34 1.31 -6.84 -11.50
C ARG A 34 0.76 -6.95 -10.09
N GLN A 35 0.59 -5.82 -9.41
CA GLN A 35 0.20 -5.79 -8.02
C GLN A 35 -1.27 -6.15 -7.77
N PHE A 36 -2.12 -6.02 -8.79
CA PHE A 36 -3.56 -6.24 -8.67
C PHE A 36 -4.08 -7.63 -9.07
N PRO A 37 -3.49 -8.36 -10.05
CA PRO A 37 -3.89 -9.74 -10.28
C PRO A 37 -3.32 -10.70 -9.22
N PRO A 38 -4.05 -11.79 -8.91
CA PRO A 38 -3.50 -12.91 -8.15
C PRO A 38 -2.46 -13.64 -8.99
N LEU A 39 -1.20 -13.63 -8.55
CA LEU A 39 -0.08 -14.26 -9.27
C LEU A 39 0.29 -15.65 -8.74
N PHE A 40 0.17 -15.86 -7.42
CA PHE A 40 0.67 -17.05 -6.73
C PHE A 40 -0.36 -17.72 -5.81
N GLY A 41 -1.61 -17.23 -5.81
CA GLY A 41 -2.65 -17.69 -4.89
C GLY A 41 -3.98 -17.00 -5.13
N ALA A 42 -4.84 -16.94 -4.10
CA ALA A 42 -6.16 -16.33 -4.21
C ALA A 42 -6.14 -14.79 -4.16
N LEU A 43 -5.13 -14.22 -3.50
CA LEU A 43 -4.99 -12.77 -3.30
C LEU A 43 -3.96 -12.16 -4.25
N SER A 44 -4.16 -10.89 -4.56
CA SER A 44 -3.16 -10.09 -5.26
C SER A 44 -1.93 -9.84 -4.37
N THR A 45 -0.80 -9.45 -4.96
CA THR A 45 0.38 -9.10 -4.14
C THR A 45 0.14 -7.81 -3.33
N PHE A 46 -0.73 -6.91 -3.79
CA PHE A 46 -1.20 -5.76 -3.02
C PHE A 46 -1.97 -6.21 -1.76
N GLN A 47 -2.95 -7.08 -1.91
CA GLN A 47 -3.76 -7.62 -0.81
C GLN A 47 -2.91 -8.42 0.19
N GLU A 48 -2.02 -9.25 -0.30
CA GLU A 48 -1.04 -9.96 0.53
C GLU A 48 -0.17 -8.99 1.34
N THR A 49 0.23 -7.86 0.74
CA THR A 49 1.02 -6.83 1.43
C THR A 49 0.22 -6.14 2.52
N LEU A 50 -1.04 -5.79 2.25
CA LEU A 50 -1.95 -5.21 3.24
C LEU A 50 -2.14 -6.13 4.45
N ARG A 51 -2.36 -7.44 4.22
CA ARG A 51 -2.54 -8.40 5.31
C ARG A 51 -1.31 -8.52 6.21
N ARG A 52 -0.10 -8.40 5.66
CA ARG A 52 1.15 -8.42 6.45
C ARG A 52 1.29 -7.23 7.39
N VAL A 53 0.63 -6.11 7.10
CA VAL A 53 0.72 -4.87 7.89
C VAL A 53 -0.61 -4.48 8.55
N ALA A 54 -1.51 -5.46 8.75
CA ALA A 54 -2.82 -5.26 9.37
C ALA A 54 -2.89 -5.73 10.83
N GLU A 55 -1.75 -6.10 11.45
CA GLU A 55 -1.72 -6.56 12.85
C GLU A 55 -2.13 -5.43 13.80
N PRO A 56 -3.26 -5.58 14.54
CA PRO A 56 -3.74 -4.56 15.46
C PRO A 56 -2.73 -4.30 16.59
N GLY A 57 -2.53 -3.03 16.93
CA GLY A 57 -1.62 -2.62 18.00
C GLY A 57 -0.15 -2.53 17.59
N LEU A 58 0.27 -3.23 16.52
CA LEU A 58 1.59 -3.06 15.91
C LEU A 58 1.55 -2.01 14.79
N PHE A 59 0.56 -2.09 13.91
CA PHE A 59 0.40 -1.19 12.78
C PHE A 59 -0.81 -0.25 12.94
N GLY A 60 -0.65 0.98 12.46
CA GLY A 60 -1.73 1.93 12.28
C GLY A 60 -2.33 1.86 10.88
N ARG A 61 -3.28 2.77 10.60
CA ARG A 61 -3.90 2.91 9.27
C ARG A 61 -2.82 3.08 8.18
N PRO A 62 -2.77 2.20 7.16
CA PRO A 62 -1.79 2.30 6.08
C PRO A 62 -2.08 3.48 5.17
N VAL A 63 -1.01 4.02 4.59
CA VAL A 63 -1.06 5.02 3.53
C VAL A 63 -0.68 4.34 2.22
N ILE A 64 -1.55 4.44 1.22
CA ILE A 64 -1.33 3.91 -0.12
C ILE A 64 -1.03 5.08 -1.05
N VAL A 65 0.13 5.07 -1.69
CA VAL A 65 0.48 6.04 -2.73
C VAL A 65 0.25 5.38 -4.08
N THR A 66 -0.58 5.98 -4.92
CA THR A 66 -0.94 5.41 -6.24
C THR A 66 -1.24 6.51 -7.25
N THR A 67 -1.47 6.16 -8.52
CA THR A 67 -1.90 7.10 -9.55
C THR A 67 -3.42 7.05 -9.74
N LYS A 68 -3.96 8.05 -10.46
CA LYS A 68 -5.39 8.08 -10.84
C LYS A 68 -5.83 6.81 -11.58
N ASP A 69 -4.95 6.22 -12.38
CA ASP A 69 -5.23 5.03 -13.20
C ASP A 69 -5.48 3.76 -12.36
N HIS A 70 -5.07 3.77 -11.09
CA HIS A 70 -5.14 2.60 -10.21
C HIS A 70 -6.03 2.82 -8.99
N ARG A 71 -6.55 4.03 -8.78
CA ARG A 71 -7.36 4.40 -7.61
C ARG A 71 -8.54 3.47 -7.35
N PHE A 72 -9.24 3.05 -8.42
CA PHE A 72 -10.41 2.18 -8.31
C PHE A 72 -10.00 0.77 -7.88
N ARG A 73 -8.93 0.21 -8.47
CA ARG A 73 -8.42 -1.11 -8.08
C ARG A 73 -7.91 -1.14 -6.64
N VAL A 74 -7.31 -0.05 -6.18
CA VAL A 74 -6.92 0.10 -4.78
C VAL A 74 -8.15 0.09 -3.88
N ALA A 75 -9.18 0.89 -4.20
CA ALA A 75 -10.43 0.94 -3.44
C ALA A 75 -11.12 -0.45 -3.38
N ASP A 76 -11.32 -1.09 -4.54
CA ASP A 76 -11.99 -2.39 -4.64
C ASP A 76 -11.26 -3.47 -3.81
N GLN A 77 -9.92 -3.48 -3.82
CA GLN A 77 -9.15 -4.48 -3.09
C GLN A 77 -9.04 -4.20 -1.59
N LEU A 78 -9.10 -2.93 -1.17
CA LEU A 78 -9.23 -2.55 0.23
C LEU A 78 -10.60 -2.97 0.78
N GLU A 79 -11.66 -2.67 0.04
CA GLU A 79 -13.03 -3.06 0.38
C GLU A 79 -13.17 -4.58 0.48
N ALA A 80 -12.62 -5.33 -0.49
CA ALA A 80 -12.62 -6.80 -0.47
C ALA A 80 -11.92 -7.41 0.76
N LEU A 81 -11.00 -6.67 1.41
CA LEU A 81 -10.34 -7.10 2.65
C LEU A 81 -10.94 -6.48 3.92
N GLY A 82 -11.86 -5.52 3.80
CA GLY A 82 -12.36 -4.73 4.93
C GLY A 82 -11.28 -3.91 5.63
N ILE A 83 -10.23 -3.49 4.91
CA ILE A 83 -9.11 -2.71 5.45
C ILE A 83 -9.29 -1.24 5.08
N GLU A 84 -9.29 -0.37 6.07
CA GLU A 84 -9.26 1.07 5.85
C GLU A 84 -7.84 1.57 5.59
N ALA A 85 -7.70 2.50 4.66
CA ALA A 85 -6.41 3.13 4.34
C ALA A 85 -6.60 4.61 3.97
N ASP A 86 -5.52 5.37 4.05
CA ASP A 86 -5.42 6.69 3.40
C ASP A 86 -4.87 6.48 1.98
N VAL A 87 -5.49 7.09 0.98
CA VAL A 87 -5.06 6.93 -0.42
C VAL A 87 -4.58 8.27 -0.97
N LEU A 88 -3.27 8.37 -1.22
CA LEU A 88 -2.61 9.52 -1.82
C LEU A 88 -2.46 9.30 -3.32
N MET A 89 -3.04 10.20 -4.11
CA MET A 89 -2.95 10.15 -5.57
C MET A 89 -1.81 11.03 -6.07
N GLU A 90 -0.81 10.42 -6.70
CA GLU A 90 0.22 11.13 -7.45
C GLU A 90 -0.29 11.48 -8.87
N PRO A 91 0.10 12.66 -9.41
CA PRO A 91 -0.29 13.06 -10.76
C PRO A 91 0.35 12.18 -11.84
N GLN A 92 1.51 11.58 -11.54
CA GLN A 92 2.26 10.69 -12.41
C GLN A 92 3.19 9.84 -11.55
N THR A 93 3.48 8.60 -11.98
CA THR A 93 4.54 7.79 -11.35
C THR A 93 5.89 8.49 -11.51
N ARG A 94 6.54 8.86 -10.40
CA ARG A 94 7.83 9.56 -10.39
C ARG A 94 8.83 8.90 -9.43
N ASP A 95 9.14 7.63 -9.67
CA ASP A 95 10.03 6.82 -8.82
C ASP A 95 9.65 6.83 -7.32
N SER A 96 10.49 6.24 -6.46
CA SER A 96 10.14 6.03 -5.05
C SER A 96 10.29 7.28 -4.18
N GLY A 97 11.19 8.22 -4.53
CA GLY A 97 11.51 9.37 -3.68
C GLY A 97 10.33 10.30 -3.40
N PRO A 98 9.65 10.83 -4.43
CA PRO A 98 8.44 11.64 -4.30
C PRO A 98 7.31 10.93 -3.53
N ALA A 99 7.09 9.64 -3.78
CA ALA A 99 6.08 8.85 -3.08
C ALA A 99 6.38 8.75 -1.57
N ILE A 100 7.64 8.52 -1.21
CA ILE A 100 8.10 8.50 0.18
C ILE A 100 7.87 9.87 0.83
N LEU A 101 8.26 10.95 0.17
CA LEU A 101 8.09 12.31 0.70
C LEU A 101 6.61 12.65 0.95
N ALA A 102 5.74 12.35 -0.02
CA ALA A 102 4.29 12.58 0.10
C ALA A 102 3.69 11.80 1.27
N GLY A 103 4.04 10.52 1.41
CA GLY A 103 3.59 9.68 2.52
C GLY A 103 4.07 10.17 3.88
N VAL A 104 5.34 10.57 4.00
CA VAL A 104 5.88 11.14 5.24
C VAL A 104 5.19 12.45 5.60
N ARG A 105 4.94 13.34 4.64
CA ARG A 105 4.25 14.61 4.89
C ARG A 105 2.82 14.37 5.39
N HIS A 106 2.07 13.48 4.74
CA HIS A 106 0.72 13.09 5.16
C HIS A 106 0.69 12.53 6.58
N ASN A 107 1.66 11.65 6.91
CA ASN A 107 1.74 11.07 8.25
C ASN A 107 2.02 12.11 9.35
N ARG A 108 2.71 13.21 9.04
CA ARG A 108 2.94 14.32 9.98
C ARG A 108 1.70 15.18 10.18
N GLU A 109 0.90 15.39 9.14
CA GLU A 109 -0.34 16.19 9.20
C GLU A 109 -1.49 15.44 9.89
N ALA A 110 -1.51 14.11 9.79
CA ALA A 110 -2.52 13.23 10.40
C ALA A 110 -2.12 12.67 11.78
N SER A 111 -1.04 13.16 12.41
CA SER A 111 -0.53 12.73 13.73
C SER A 111 -0.81 13.77 14.81
#